data_AF-C0D331-F1
#
_entry.id   AF-C0D331-F1
#
_cell.length_a   1.000
_cell.length_b   1.000
_cell.length_c   1.000
_cell.angle_alpha   90.00
_cell.angle_beta   90.00
_cell.angle_gamma   90.00
#
_symmetry.space_group_name_H-M   'P 1'
#
loop_
_entity.id
_entity.type
_entity.pdbx_description
1 polymer ?
#
loop_
_entity_poly.entity_id
_entity_poly.type
_entity_poly.pdbx_seq_one_letter_code
_entity_poly.pdbx_strand_id
1 'polypeptide(L)'
;GFCLVSSDSDFTKLAQRLRESGMFVMGIGEQKTPKPFRTACDTFKLLEIISSEDASEVVENVKGRGPVVTIKEDPANIAAIQKTITGIDEIQRAISKLLMENNGVNQPIGLARVGNFLSKRFSDFDVRNYGYSKLSTFLESMNNSEFQLVKLHGGYFVQEKSASISKTEIEQELIRIIQGSGGHVDNLSIVHDELKKAFPTFDVKQYGFSRISSFIRSFGKFKIKDNMIQLK
;
A
#
# COMPACT_ATOMS: atom_id res chain seq x y z
N GLY A 1 -14.32 -2.17 -27.40
CA GLY A 1 -13.26 -3.06 -26.87
C GLY A 1 -13.54 -4.49 -27.30
N PHE A 2 -12.59 -5.38 -27.10
CA PHE A 2 -12.66 -6.80 -27.44
C PHE A 2 -12.39 -7.66 -26.20
N CYS A 3 -13.02 -8.83 -26.15
CA CYS A 3 -12.73 -9.87 -25.17
C CYS A 3 -12.18 -11.09 -25.91
N LEU A 4 -10.97 -11.52 -25.55
CA LEU A 4 -10.31 -12.69 -26.12
C LEU A 4 -10.26 -13.78 -25.06
N VAL A 5 -10.98 -14.87 -25.28
CA VAL A 5 -11.02 -16.02 -24.36
C VAL A 5 -10.15 -17.13 -24.94
N SER A 6 -8.95 -17.31 -24.41
CA SER A 6 -7.97 -18.29 -24.90
C SER A 6 -6.90 -18.59 -23.85
N SER A 7 -6.48 -19.86 -23.77
CA SER A 7 -5.27 -20.26 -23.03
C SER A 7 -4.03 -20.41 -23.93
N ASP A 8 -4.18 -20.26 -25.24
CA ASP A 8 -3.10 -20.39 -26.23
C ASP A 8 -2.48 -19.04 -26.61
N SER A 9 -1.23 -19.07 -27.05
CA SER A 9 -0.47 -17.87 -27.42
C SER A 9 -0.79 -17.30 -28.81
N ASP A 10 -1.59 -17.98 -29.62
CA ASP A 10 -1.82 -17.63 -31.03
C ASP A 10 -2.50 -16.26 -31.20
N PHE A 11 -3.27 -15.84 -30.20
CA PHE A 11 -3.95 -14.54 -30.20
C PHE A 11 -3.06 -13.37 -29.75
N THR A 12 -1.79 -13.60 -29.41
CA THR A 12 -0.84 -12.55 -28.98
C THR A 12 -0.75 -11.42 -30.00
N LYS A 13 -0.53 -11.74 -31.28
CA LYS A 13 -0.42 -10.74 -32.35
C LYS A 13 -1.75 -10.02 -32.63
N LEU A 14 -2.87 -10.71 -32.45
CA LEU A 14 -4.19 -10.11 -32.59
C LEU A 14 -4.43 -9.07 -31.48
N ALA A 15 -4.18 -9.46 -30.23
CA ALA A 15 -4.34 -8.57 -29.07
C ALA A 15 -3.47 -7.31 -29.20
N GLN A 16 -2.21 -7.47 -29.62
CA GLN A 16 -1.31 -6.34 -29.87
C GLN A 16 -1.86 -5.38 -30.94
N ARG A 17 -2.26 -5.89 -32.11
CA ARG A 17 -2.80 -5.06 -33.20
C ARG A 17 -4.08 -4.32 -32.81
N LEU A 18 -4.96 -4.97 -32.05
CA LEU A 18 -6.18 -4.34 -31.55
C LEU A 18 -5.84 -3.17 -30.63
N ARG A 19 -4.89 -3.33 -29.70
CA ARG A 19 -4.42 -2.26 -28.81
C ARG A 19 -3.70 -1.14 -29.55
N GLU A 20 -2.84 -1.48 -30.50
CA GLU A 20 -2.17 -0.52 -31.39
C GLU A 20 -3.19 0.32 -32.19
N SER A 21 -4.34 -0.28 -32.51
CA SER A 21 -5.47 0.42 -33.15
C SER A 21 -6.34 1.23 -32.15
N GLY A 22 -5.91 1.36 -30.90
CA GLY A 22 -6.62 2.11 -29.86
C GLY A 22 -7.81 1.36 -29.24
N MET A 23 -7.95 0.06 -29.49
CA MET A 23 -9.05 -0.74 -28.94
C MET A 23 -8.65 -1.37 -27.61
N PHE A 24 -9.51 -1.20 -26.60
CA PHE A 24 -9.35 -1.92 -25.33
C PHE A 24 -9.50 -3.44 -25.53
N VAL A 25 -8.56 -4.24 -25.01
CA VAL A 25 -8.55 -5.70 -25.10
C VAL A 25 -8.51 -6.32 -23.70
N MET A 26 -9.55 -7.06 -23.37
CA MET A 26 -9.62 -7.94 -22.19
C MET A 26 -9.26 -9.37 -22.61
N GLY A 27 -8.22 -9.94 -22.02
CA GLY A 27 -7.90 -11.36 -22.13
C GLY A 27 -8.52 -12.16 -21.01
N ILE A 28 -8.99 -13.36 -21.31
CA ILE A 28 -9.46 -14.34 -20.32
C ILE A 28 -8.86 -15.69 -20.67
N GLY A 29 -8.31 -16.40 -19.70
CA GLY A 29 -7.77 -17.74 -19.92
C GLY A 29 -7.38 -18.43 -18.62
N GLU A 30 -6.91 -19.66 -18.73
CA GLU A 30 -6.50 -20.46 -17.58
C GLU A 30 -5.12 -20.02 -17.05
N GLN A 31 -4.75 -20.53 -15.88
CA GLN A 31 -3.45 -20.36 -15.26
C GLN A 31 -2.29 -20.65 -16.22
N LYS A 32 -2.40 -21.71 -17.02
CA LYS A 32 -1.37 -22.15 -17.96
C LYS A 32 -1.12 -21.20 -19.13
N THR A 33 -1.96 -20.18 -19.31
CA THR A 33 -1.86 -19.24 -20.43
C THR A 33 -0.47 -18.58 -20.49
N PRO A 34 0.23 -18.56 -21.63
CA PRO A 34 1.57 -17.98 -21.69
C PRO A 34 1.61 -16.48 -21.36
N LYS A 35 2.65 -16.05 -20.62
CA LYS A 35 2.92 -14.62 -20.31
C LYS A 35 2.83 -13.68 -21.53
N PRO A 36 3.32 -14.04 -22.74
CA PRO A 36 3.19 -13.18 -23.92
C PRO A 36 1.76 -12.80 -24.29
N PHE A 37 0.79 -13.73 -24.17
CA PHE A 37 -0.60 -13.41 -24.47
C PHE A 37 -1.22 -12.53 -23.39
N ARG A 38 -0.90 -12.80 -22.11
CA ARG A 38 -1.38 -11.97 -21.00
C ARG A 38 -0.92 -10.51 -21.13
N THR A 39 0.36 -10.29 -21.40
CA THR A 39 0.93 -8.92 -21.54
C THR A 39 0.52 -8.22 -22.83
N ALA A 40 0.06 -8.97 -23.83
CA ALA A 40 -0.50 -8.42 -25.06
C ALA A 40 -1.89 -7.81 -24.86
N CYS A 41 -2.62 -8.12 -23.79
CA CYS A 41 -3.91 -7.51 -23.46
C CYS A 41 -3.76 -6.26 -22.58
N ASP A 42 -4.81 -5.44 -22.45
CA ASP A 42 -4.84 -4.33 -21.47
C ASP A 42 -5.09 -4.85 -20.06
N THR A 43 -5.97 -5.84 -19.94
CA THR A 43 -6.21 -6.58 -18.70
C THR A 43 -6.38 -8.06 -19.04
N PHE A 44 -5.96 -8.93 -18.12
CA PHE A 44 -6.06 -10.38 -18.26
C PHE A 44 -6.67 -10.98 -17.00
N LYS A 45 -7.73 -11.78 -17.15
CA LYS A 45 -8.40 -12.47 -16.04
C LYS A 45 -8.19 -13.98 -16.11
N LEU A 46 -7.85 -14.56 -14.97
CA LEU A 46 -7.74 -16.00 -14.80
C LEU A 46 -9.12 -16.60 -14.53
N LEU A 47 -9.47 -17.67 -15.23
CA LEU A 47 -10.76 -18.35 -15.08
C LEU A 47 -10.93 -18.97 -13.68
N GLU A 48 -9.85 -19.49 -13.11
CA GLU A 48 -9.83 -20.16 -11.81
C GLU A 48 -10.35 -19.27 -10.67
N ILE A 49 -10.10 -17.96 -10.78
CA ILE A 49 -10.46 -16.97 -9.77
C ILE A 49 -11.88 -16.44 -9.96
N ILE A 50 -12.41 -16.52 -11.17
CA ILE A 50 -13.81 -16.17 -11.44
C ILE A 50 -14.70 -17.26 -10.85
N SER A 51 -14.32 -18.53 -10.96
CA SER A 51 -15.07 -19.64 -10.36
C SER A 51 -15.07 -19.66 -8.83
N SER A 52 -14.10 -19.00 -8.17
CA SER A 52 -14.01 -18.95 -6.70
C SER A 52 -14.80 -17.80 -6.07
N GLU A 53 -15.32 -16.84 -6.86
CA GLU A 53 -16.17 -15.74 -6.37
C GLU A 53 -17.46 -16.26 -5.71
N ASP A 54 -18.03 -17.35 -6.23
CA ASP A 54 -19.27 -17.95 -5.72
C ASP A 54 -19.10 -18.66 -4.36
N ALA A 55 -17.86 -18.83 -3.87
CA ALA A 55 -17.53 -19.61 -2.67
C ALA A 55 -16.85 -18.82 -1.53
N SER A 56 -16.83 -17.49 -1.59
CA SER A 56 -16.12 -16.66 -0.62
C SER A 56 -16.80 -16.61 0.76
N GLU A 57 -16.14 -17.13 1.81
CA GLU A 57 -16.55 -17.00 3.21
C GLU A 57 -15.56 -16.16 4.03
N VAL A 58 -16.09 -15.37 4.96
CA VAL A 58 -15.33 -14.55 5.91
C VAL A 58 -14.62 -15.45 6.93
N VAL A 59 -13.29 -15.46 6.94
CA VAL A 59 -12.50 -16.12 8.00
C VAL A 59 -12.00 -15.09 9.00
N GLU A 60 -12.35 -15.26 10.27
CA GLU A 60 -11.81 -14.44 11.36
C GLU A 60 -10.38 -14.87 11.71
N ASN A 61 -9.46 -13.90 11.77
CA ASN A 61 -8.08 -14.13 12.17
C ASN A 61 -7.92 -13.88 13.69
N VAL A 62 -7.42 -14.87 14.43
CA VAL A 62 -7.39 -14.93 15.92
C VAL A 62 -6.44 -13.90 16.57
N LYS A 63 -5.86 -12.96 15.82
CA LYS A 63 -4.88 -11.97 16.32
C LYS A 63 -5.38 -10.52 16.32
N GLY A 64 -6.65 -10.28 16.67
CA GLY A 64 -7.16 -8.96 17.06
C GLY A 64 -7.03 -7.82 16.02
N ARG A 65 -6.77 -8.15 14.76
CA ARG A 65 -6.56 -7.19 13.66
C ARG A 65 -7.55 -7.43 12.54
N GLY A 66 -8.82 -7.14 12.81
CA GLY A 66 -9.91 -7.10 11.83
C GLY A 66 -10.17 -8.40 11.05
N PRO A 67 -11.29 -8.48 10.31
CA PRO A 67 -11.55 -9.62 9.44
C PRO A 67 -10.60 -9.61 8.23
N VAL A 68 -9.79 -10.65 8.09
CA VAL A 68 -8.99 -10.93 6.88
C VAL A 68 -9.85 -11.80 5.98
N VAL A 69 -10.38 -11.22 4.90
CA VAL A 69 -11.15 -11.99 3.91
C VAL A 69 -10.15 -12.64 2.95
N THR A 70 -9.74 -13.86 3.29
CA THR A 70 -8.95 -14.76 2.44
C THR A 70 -9.88 -15.58 1.54
N ILE A 71 -9.50 -15.77 0.29
CA ILE A 71 -10.27 -16.60 -0.65
C ILE A 71 -9.98 -18.06 -0.31
N LYS A 72 -11.02 -18.91 -0.19
CA LYS A 72 -10.87 -20.38 -0.06
C LYS A 72 -10.49 -20.99 -1.42
N GLU A 73 -9.32 -20.66 -1.93
CA GLU A 73 -8.69 -21.44 -3.00
C GLU A 73 -7.64 -22.38 -2.42
N ASP A 74 -7.46 -23.54 -3.05
CA ASP A 74 -6.41 -24.48 -2.68
C ASP A 74 -5.06 -23.76 -2.72
N PRO A 75 -4.28 -23.74 -1.61
CA PRO A 75 -2.95 -23.16 -1.58
C PRO A 75 -2.03 -23.65 -2.71
N ALA A 76 -2.22 -24.90 -3.18
CA ALA A 76 -1.49 -25.44 -4.31
C ALA A 76 -1.87 -24.75 -5.63
N ASN A 77 -3.14 -24.40 -5.82
CA ASN A 77 -3.62 -23.69 -7.02
C ASN A 77 -3.11 -22.24 -7.04
N ILE A 78 -3.19 -21.54 -5.91
CA ILE A 78 -2.62 -20.19 -5.77
C ILE A 78 -1.10 -20.22 -6.02
N ALA A 79 -0.38 -21.18 -5.45
CA ALA A 79 1.06 -21.32 -5.67
C ALA A 79 1.39 -21.63 -7.15
N ALA A 80 0.53 -22.38 -7.84
CA ALA A 80 0.67 -22.62 -9.26
C ALA A 80 0.45 -21.32 -10.06
N ILE A 81 -0.64 -20.59 -9.80
CA ILE A 81 -0.95 -19.29 -10.41
C ILE A 81 0.22 -18.33 -10.28
N GLN A 82 0.75 -18.17 -9.07
CA GLN A 82 1.85 -17.27 -8.75
C GLN A 82 3.14 -17.54 -9.55
N LYS A 83 3.38 -18.76 -10.04
CA LYS A 83 4.54 -19.07 -10.90
C LYS A 83 4.43 -18.48 -12.30
N THR A 84 3.22 -18.13 -12.72
CA THR A 84 2.89 -17.85 -14.13
C THR A 84 2.45 -16.42 -14.39
N ILE A 85 2.30 -15.62 -13.33
CA ILE A 85 1.89 -14.21 -13.35
C ILE A 85 3.03 -13.30 -12.88
N THR A 86 2.77 -11.99 -12.85
CA THR A 86 3.66 -11.00 -12.24
C THR A 86 4.00 -11.36 -10.78
N GLY A 87 5.29 -11.45 -10.46
CA GLY A 87 5.76 -11.82 -9.12
C GLY A 87 5.62 -10.69 -8.08
N ILE A 88 5.52 -11.06 -6.80
CA ILE A 88 5.40 -10.11 -5.69
C ILE A 88 6.58 -9.12 -5.67
N ASP A 89 7.81 -9.58 -5.92
CA ASP A 89 8.99 -8.70 -5.96
C ASP A 89 8.93 -7.65 -7.07
N GLU A 90 8.31 -7.99 -8.21
CA GLU A 90 8.13 -7.05 -9.33
C GLU A 90 7.08 -5.99 -8.98
N ILE A 91 6.00 -6.40 -8.29
CA ILE A 91 5.00 -5.50 -7.74
C ILE A 91 5.62 -4.55 -6.72
N GLN A 92 6.42 -5.08 -5.79
CA GLN A 92 7.10 -4.28 -4.78
C GLN A 92 8.00 -3.22 -5.41
N ARG A 93 8.86 -3.59 -6.36
CA ARG A 93 9.71 -2.64 -7.10
C ARG A 93 8.89 -1.58 -7.84
N ALA A 94 7.77 -1.96 -8.44
CA ALA A 94 6.90 -1.02 -9.14
C ALA A 94 6.27 0.00 -8.17
N ILE A 95 5.86 -0.44 -6.97
CA ILE A 95 5.34 0.45 -5.91
C ILE A 95 6.44 1.37 -5.39
N SER A 96 7.64 0.85 -5.10
CA SER A 96 8.78 1.67 -4.67
C SER A 96 9.11 2.74 -5.70
N LYS A 97 9.14 2.38 -6.99
CA LYS A 97 9.34 3.36 -8.08
C LYS A 97 8.22 4.40 -8.15
N LEU A 98 6.95 3.99 -7.99
CA LEU A 98 5.82 4.92 -7.96
C LEU A 98 5.94 5.93 -6.81
N LEU A 99 6.44 5.50 -5.65
CA LEU A 99 6.69 6.37 -4.50
C LEU A 99 7.80 7.38 -4.79
N MET A 100 8.92 6.93 -5.37
CA MET A 100 10.05 7.79 -5.75
C MET A 100 9.67 8.85 -6.80
N GLU A 101 8.79 8.49 -7.74
CA GLU A 101 8.29 9.40 -8.78
C GLU A 101 7.18 10.34 -8.29
N ASN A 102 6.65 10.13 -7.07
CA ASN A 102 5.65 11.02 -6.51
C ASN A 102 6.36 12.30 -6.03
N ASN A 103 6.23 13.37 -6.82
CA ASN A 103 6.88 14.69 -6.69
C ASN A 103 6.77 15.41 -5.32
N GLY A 104 6.25 14.78 -4.27
CA GLY A 104 6.27 15.28 -2.91
C GLY A 104 7.09 14.36 -2.02
N VAL A 105 8.18 14.88 -1.45
CA VAL A 105 8.96 14.21 -0.39
C VAL A 105 7.98 13.74 0.68
N ASN A 106 8.03 12.44 0.99
CA ASN A 106 7.23 11.82 2.05
C ASN A 106 5.71 11.91 1.86
N GLN A 107 5.20 12.14 0.64
CA GLN A 107 3.75 12.17 0.42
C GLN A 107 3.16 10.77 0.20
N PRO A 108 2.22 10.34 1.07
CA PRO A 108 1.56 9.05 0.94
C PRO A 108 0.68 9.01 -0.31
N ILE A 109 0.71 7.88 -1.03
CA ILE A 109 -0.11 7.65 -2.22
C ILE A 109 -1.37 6.88 -1.80
N GLY A 110 -2.54 7.43 -2.13
CA GLY A 110 -3.81 6.76 -1.84
C GLY A 110 -3.90 5.37 -2.50
N LEU A 111 -4.46 4.40 -1.77
CA LEU A 111 -4.54 3.00 -2.19
C LEU A 111 -5.20 2.81 -3.56
N ALA A 112 -6.21 3.64 -3.89
CA ALA A 112 -6.87 3.60 -5.20
C ALA A 112 -5.92 3.96 -6.36
N ARG A 113 -5.02 4.94 -6.16
CA ARG A 113 -4.00 5.30 -7.16
C ARG A 113 -2.98 4.19 -7.33
N VAL A 114 -2.58 3.53 -6.25
CA VAL A 114 -1.70 2.34 -6.29
C VAL A 114 -2.36 1.20 -7.07
N GLY A 115 -3.62 0.88 -6.77
CA GLY A 115 -4.37 -0.15 -7.49
C GLY A 115 -4.47 0.15 -8.99
N ASN A 116 -4.85 1.38 -9.35
CA ASN A 116 -4.93 1.81 -10.75
C ASN A 116 -3.57 1.75 -11.47
N PHE A 117 -2.49 2.11 -10.77
CA PHE A 117 -1.13 2.02 -11.32
C PHE A 117 -0.75 0.56 -11.60
N LEU A 118 -0.97 -0.35 -10.63
CA LEU A 118 -0.63 -1.76 -10.78
C LEU A 118 -1.42 -2.43 -11.91
N SER A 119 -2.74 -2.22 -11.97
CA SER A 119 -3.59 -2.78 -13.03
C SER A 119 -3.25 -2.25 -14.42
N LYS A 120 -2.72 -1.02 -14.55
CA LYS A 120 -2.24 -0.48 -15.82
C LYS A 120 -0.85 -1.02 -16.20
N ARG A 121 0.00 -1.25 -15.20
CA ARG A 121 1.39 -1.67 -15.40
C ARG A 121 1.53 -3.17 -15.67
N PHE A 122 0.63 -3.96 -15.10
CA PHE A 122 0.60 -5.41 -15.16
C PHE A 122 -0.80 -5.86 -15.53
N SER A 123 -0.99 -6.27 -16.78
CA SER A 123 -2.31 -6.66 -17.29
C SER A 123 -2.91 -7.85 -16.53
N ASP A 124 -2.06 -8.74 -16.01
CA ASP A 124 -2.44 -9.91 -15.21
C ASP A 124 -2.59 -9.62 -13.72
N PHE A 125 -2.49 -8.37 -13.28
CA PHE A 125 -2.59 -8.03 -11.85
C PHE A 125 -4.03 -8.09 -11.35
N ASP A 126 -4.25 -8.99 -10.40
CA ASP A 126 -5.45 -9.07 -9.57
C ASP A 126 -5.03 -9.64 -8.20
N VAL A 127 -5.43 -8.98 -7.10
CA VAL A 127 -5.03 -9.35 -5.73
C VAL A 127 -5.45 -10.76 -5.35
N ARG A 128 -6.50 -11.26 -6.02
CA ARG A 128 -7.04 -12.60 -5.83
C ARG A 128 -6.12 -13.69 -6.36
N ASN A 129 -5.32 -13.38 -7.38
CA ASN A 129 -4.27 -14.27 -7.86
C ASN A 129 -3.22 -14.58 -6.78
N TYR A 130 -3.18 -13.77 -5.73
CA TYR A 130 -2.28 -13.90 -4.60
C TYR A 130 -3.01 -14.39 -3.33
N GLY A 131 -4.30 -14.72 -3.42
CA GLY A 131 -5.12 -15.22 -2.30
C GLY A 131 -5.82 -14.13 -1.47
N TYR A 132 -5.83 -12.88 -1.93
CA TYR A 132 -6.40 -11.75 -1.20
C TYR A 132 -7.64 -11.17 -1.90
N SER A 133 -8.67 -10.83 -1.14
CA SER A 133 -9.85 -10.12 -1.66
C SER A 133 -9.67 -8.60 -1.74
N LYS A 134 -8.73 -8.03 -0.96
CA LYS A 134 -8.50 -6.58 -0.87
C LYS A 134 -7.05 -6.24 -1.10
N LEU A 135 -6.83 -5.13 -1.81
CA LEU A 135 -5.49 -4.58 -2.02
C LEU A 135 -4.81 -4.19 -0.71
N SER A 136 -5.54 -3.65 0.26
CA SER A 136 -4.96 -3.29 1.57
C SER A 136 -4.37 -4.51 2.27
N THR A 137 -5.09 -5.64 2.32
CA THR A 137 -4.63 -6.87 2.97
C THR A 137 -3.46 -7.51 2.22
N PHE A 138 -3.47 -7.43 0.87
CA PHE A 138 -2.36 -7.90 0.05
C PHE A 138 -1.08 -7.09 0.30
N LEU A 139 -1.17 -5.76 0.37
CA LEU A 139 0.01 -4.92 0.61
C LEU A 139 0.52 -5.05 2.06
N GLU A 140 -0.38 -5.23 3.04
CA GLU A 140 0.02 -5.48 4.44
C GLU A 140 0.79 -6.81 4.60
N SER A 141 0.41 -7.86 3.85
CA SER A 141 1.04 -9.17 3.96
C SER A 141 2.44 -9.26 3.34
N MET A 142 2.78 -8.35 2.43
CA MET A 142 4.09 -8.33 1.75
C MET A 142 5.29 -8.14 2.68
N ASN A 143 5.07 -7.66 3.92
CA ASN A 143 6.11 -7.36 4.91
C ASN A 143 7.35 -6.66 4.31
N ASN A 144 7.11 -5.70 3.40
CA ASN A 144 8.16 -5.05 2.61
C ASN A 144 9.01 -4.10 3.48
N SER A 145 10.31 -3.98 3.21
CA SER A 145 11.25 -3.13 3.97
C SER A 145 11.29 -1.66 3.53
N GLU A 146 10.83 -1.35 2.32
CA GLU A 146 10.90 -0.03 1.69
C GLU A 146 9.63 0.80 1.91
N PHE A 147 8.46 0.18 1.93
CA PHE A 147 7.17 0.87 2.09
C PHE A 147 6.24 0.20 3.11
N GLN A 148 5.23 0.95 3.53
CA GLN A 148 4.20 0.48 4.45
C GLN A 148 2.82 1.03 4.10
N LEU A 149 1.79 0.31 4.53
CA LEU A 149 0.41 0.78 4.49
C LEU A 149 0.09 1.57 5.78
N VAL A 150 -0.45 2.77 5.63
CA VAL A 150 -0.92 3.62 6.73
C VAL A 150 -2.39 3.99 6.55
N LYS A 151 -3.10 4.16 7.66
CA LYS A 151 -4.50 4.61 7.66
C LYS A 151 -4.54 6.08 8.06
N LEU A 152 -4.91 6.96 7.14
CA LEU A 152 -4.98 8.41 7.33
C LEU A 152 -6.38 8.91 6.94
N HIS A 153 -7.02 9.74 7.76
CA HIS A 153 -8.31 10.36 7.45
C HIS A 153 -9.41 9.37 6.95
N GLY A 154 -9.41 8.15 7.49
CA GLY A 154 -10.37 7.10 7.08
C GLY A 154 -10.00 6.34 5.79
N GLY A 155 -8.97 6.76 5.07
CA GLY A 155 -8.44 6.08 3.88
C GLY A 155 -7.16 5.29 4.15
N TYR A 156 -6.83 4.39 3.22
CA TYR A 156 -5.56 3.67 3.20
C TYR A 156 -4.59 4.30 2.21
N PHE A 157 -3.33 4.41 2.60
CA PHE A 157 -2.27 4.98 1.80
C PHE A 157 -1.01 4.15 1.89
N VAL A 158 -0.21 4.18 0.83
CA VAL A 158 1.13 3.60 0.79
C VAL A 158 2.15 4.73 0.90
N GLN A 159 3.13 4.56 1.77
CA GLN A 159 4.24 5.50 1.92
C GLN A 159 5.55 4.75 2.11
N GLU A 160 6.68 5.37 1.81
CA GLU A 160 7.99 4.80 2.17
C GLU A 160 8.10 4.64 3.70
N LYS A 161 8.81 3.60 4.15
CA LYS A 161 9.11 3.41 5.58
C LYS A 161 10.10 4.47 6.07
N SER A 162 11.08 4.82 5.23
CA SER A 162 11.99 5.97 5.42
C SER A 162 11.28 7.31 5.50
N ALA A 163 10.07 7.43 4.92
CA ALA A 163 9.25 8.64 5.02
C ALA A 163 8.59 8.85 6.38
N SER A 164 8.75 7.91 7.33
CA SER A 164 8.49 8.21 8.74
C SER A 164 9.57 9.19 9.18
N ILE A 165 9.22 10.46 9.39
CA ILE A 165 10.14 11.51 9.85
C ILE A 165 11.01 10.94 10.96
N SER A 166 12.33 11.10 10.86
CA SER A 166 13.19 10.50 11.87
C SER A 166 12.85 11.08 13.25
N LYS A 167 12.95 10.24 14.29
CA LYS A 167 12.78 10.74 15.67
C LYS A 167 13.67 11.96 15.90
N THR A 168 14.88 11.98 15.33
CA THR A 168 15.82 13.10 15.42
C THR A 168 15.30 14.40 14.82
N GLU A 169 14.68 14.37 13.64
CA GLU A 169 14.09 15.57 13.03
C GLU A 169 12.90 16.09 13.84
N ILE A 170 12.05 15.19 14.34
CA ILE A 170 10.94 15.57 15.23
C ILE A 170 11.46 16.17 16.53
N GLU A 171 12.54 15.59 17.09
CA GLU A 171 13.19 16.11 18.29
C GLU A 171 13.75 17.52 18.06
N GLN A 172 14.41 17.76 16.93
CA GLN A 172 14.93 19.08 16.57
C GLN A 172 13.82 20.12 16.40
N GLU A 173 12.72 19.76 15.75
CA GLU A 173 11.58 20.67 15.59
C GLU A 173 10.87 20.93 16.93
N LEU A 174 10.74 19.93 17.80
CA LEU A 174 10.25 20.11 19.18
C LEU A 174 11.12 21.10 19.96
N ILE A 175 12.45 20.97 19.87
CA ILE A 175 13.38 21.92 20.51
C ILE A 175 13.17 23.33 19.96
N ARG A 176 13.05 23.47 18.63
CA ARG A 176 12.81 24.76 17.96
C ARG A 176 11.51 25.42 18.42
N ILE A 177 10.40 24.68 18.46
CA ILE A 177 9.09 25.18 18.91
C ILE A 177 9.16 25.69 20.36
N ILE A 178 9.79 24.91 21.25
CA ILE A 178 9.92 25.27 22.68
C ILE A 178 10.79 26.50 22.86
N GLN A 179 11.94 26.57 22.18
CA GLN A 179 12.85 27.72 22.25
C GLN A 179 12.20 28.98 21.67
N GLY A 180 11.48 28.87 20.55
CA GLY A 180 10.73 29.98 19.95
C GLY A 180 9.60 30.51 20.83
N SER A 181 9.11 29.71 21.77
CA SER A 181 8.03 30.06 22.71
C SER A 181 8.55 30.52 24.08
N GLY A 182 9.82 30.90 24.19
CA GLY A 182 10.41 31.38 25.45
C GLY A 182 10.85 30.26 26.41
N GLY A 183 11.04 29.03 25.91
CA GLY A 183 11.57 27.90 26.68
C GLY A 183 10.52 26.93 27.22
N HIS A 184 9.23 27.21 27.02
CA HIS A 184 8.12 26.32 27.35
C HIS A 184 6.94 26.50 26.37
N VAL A 185 6.02 25.54 26.33
CA VAL A 185 4.72 25.67 25.67
C VAL A 185 3.64 25.13 26.61
N ASP A 186 2.64 25.94 26.92
CA ASP A 186 1.62 25.64 27.94
C ASP A 186 0.58 24.60 27.50
N ASN A 187 0.52 24.30 26.20
CA ASN A 187 -0.47 23.40 25.64
C ASN A 187 0.13 22.49 24.55
N LEU A 188 0.10 21.18 24.82
CA LEU A 188 0.52 20.13 23.89
C LEU A 188 -0.23 20.13 22.55
N SER A 189 -1.44 20.69 22.49
CA SER A 189 -2.17 20.86 21.23
C SER A 189 -1.44 21.81 20.28
N ILE A 190 -0.83 22.88 20.79
CA ILE A 190 -0.05 23.83 19.97
C ILE A 190 1.15 23.10 19.36
N VAL A 191 1.84 22.30 20.18
CA VAL A 191 2.99 21.49 19.73
C VAL A 191 2.56 20.50 18.66
N HIS A 192 1.43 19.83 18.85
CA HIS A 192 0.89 18.90 17.88
C HIS A 192 0.53 19.60 16.56
N ASP A 193 -0.08 20.78 16.63
CA ASP A 193 -0.49 21.53 15.45
C ASP A 193 0.72 22.12 14.69
N GLU A 194 1.72 22.63 15.40
CA GLU A 194 3.00 23.06 14.80
C GLU A 194 3.76 21.87 14.18
N LEU A 195 3.80 20.72 14.84
CA LEU A 195 4.36 19.50 14.25
C LEU A 195 3.58 19.06 13.00
N LYS A 196 2.26 19.22 12.96
CA LYS A 196 1.47 18.94 11.76
C LYS A 196 1.64 19.98 10.66
N LYS A 197 1.95 21.23 11.00
CA LYS A 197 2.31 22.25 10.00
C LYS A 197 3.68 21.95 9.38
N ALA A 198 4.67 21.63 10.21
CA ALA A 198 6.01 21.26 9.75
C ALA A 198 6.01 19.91 9.01
N PHE A 199 5.20 18.97 9.50
CA PHE A 199 5.12 17.60 9.02
C PHE A 199 3.64 17.17 8.83
N PRO A 200 3.02 17.44 7.67
CA PRO A 200 1.60 17.16 7.43
C PRO A 200 1.17 15.69 7.62
N THR A 201 2.11 14.76 7.50
CA THR A 201 1.89 13.31 7.65
C THR A 201 2.17 12.79 9.07
N PHE A 202 2.57 13.67 10.00
CA PHE A 202 2.90 13.30 11.37
C PHE A 202 1.70 12.69 12.10
N ASP A 203 1.87 11.43 12.51
CA ASP A 203 0.98 10.74 13.44
C ASP A 203 1.82 9.94 14.44
N VAL A 204 1.59 10.18 15.73
CA VAL A 204 2.28 9.51 16.85
C VAL A 204 2.12 7.99 16.82
N LYS A 205 1.04 7.48 16.19
CA LYS A 205 0.79 6.05 16.02
C LYS A 205 1.82 5.38 15.13
N GLN A 206 2.41 6.10 14.18
CA GLN A 206 3.48 5.61 13.32
C GLN A 206 4.73 5.24 14.13
N TYR A 207 4.90 5.85 15.30
CA TYR A 207 6.02 5.62 16.21
C TYR A 207 5.68 4.67 17.36
N GLY A 208 4.49 4.05 17.34
CA GLY A 208 4.03 3.11 18.38
C GLY A 208 3.37 3.76 19.60
N PHE A 209 2.94 5.02 19.50
CA PHE A 209 2.32 5.75 20.61
C PHE A 209 0.86 6.09 20.32
N SER A 210 0.00 6.00 21.34
CA SER A 210 -1.41 6.39 21.25
C SER A 210 -1.66 7.86 21.59
N ARG A 211 -0.71 8.53 22.27
CA ARG A 211 -0.80 9.92 22.73
C ARG A 211 0.50 10.66 22.45
N ILE A 212 0.39 11.94 22.05
CA ILE A 212 1.55 12.81 21.83
C ILE A 212 2.40 12.99 23.08
N SER A 213 1.78 13.05 24.27
CA SER A 213 2.51 13.14 25.53
C SER A 213 3.41 11.92 25.77
N SER A 214 2.93 10.71 25.47
CA SER A 214 3.72 9.47 25.57
C SER A 214 4.86 9.46 24.55
N PHE A 215 4.59 9.91 23.32
CA PHE A 215 5.60 10.03 22.27
C PHE A 215 6.71 11.01 22.65
N ILE A 216 6.36 12.22 23.12
CA ILE A 216 7.33 13.23 23.53
C ILE A 216 8.15 12.77 24.74
N ARG A 217 7.54 12.08 25.71
CA ARG A 217 8.28 11.49 26.85
C ARG A 217 9.33 10.48 26.40
N SER A 218 9.14 9.81 25.27
CA SER A 218 10.06 8.79 24.76
C SER A 218 11.44 9.34 24.35
N PHE A 219 11.56 10.64 24.09
CA PHE A 219 12.84 11.28 23.79
C PHE A 219 13.73 11.48 25.03
N GLY A 220 13.16 11.43 26.23
CA GLY A 220 13.90 11.57 27.48
C GLY A 220 14.41 12.99 27.81
N LYS A 221 14.44 13.92 26.84
CA LYS A 221 14.95 15.30 26.99
C LYS A 221 13.89 16.35 27.35
N PHE A 222 12.61 16.01 27.26
CA PHE A 222 11.51 16.94 27.55
C PHE A 222 10.86 16.62 28.90
N LYS A 223 10.43 17.66 29.61
CA LYS A 223 9.61 17.56 30.81
C LYS A 223 8.19 17.96 30.46
N ILE A 224 7.24 17.06 30.69
CA ILE A 224 5.81 17.32 30.53
C ILE A 224 5.16 17.33 31.90
N LYS A 225 4.56 18.46 32.27
CA LYS A 225 3.78 18.65 33.50
C LYS A 225 2.39 19.13 33.09
N ASP A 226 1.37 18.36 33.48
CA ASP A 226 -0.02 18.57 33.06
C ASP A 226 -0.14 18.63 31.52
N ASN A 227 -0.40 19.81 30.97
CA ASN A 227 -0.50 20.05 29.53
C ASN A 227 0.67 20.86 28.95
N MET A 228 1.63 21.24 29.79
CA MET A 228 2.80 22.04 29.45
C MET A 228 4.01 21.15 29.13
N ILE A 229 4.81 21.58 28.15
CA ILE A 229 6.10 21.00 27.79
C ILE A 229 7.22 22.04 27.94
N GLN A 230 8.37 21.59 28.42
CA GLN A 230 9.61 22.37 28.45
C GLN A 230 10.83 21.44 28.27
N LEU A 231 11.98 22.03 27.98
CA LEU A 231 13.25 21.29 28.02
C LEU A 231 13.59 20.90 29.47
N LYS A 232 14.22 19.74 29.64
CA LYS A 232 14.79 19.34 30.94
C LYS A 232 16.06 20.11 31.26
#